data_AF-A0A497CXH9-F1
#
_entry.id   AF-A0A497CXH9-F1
#
_cell.length_a   1.000
_cell.length_b   1.000
_cell.length_c   1.000
_cell.angle_alpha   90.00
_cell.angle_beta   90.00
_cell.angle_gamma   90.00
#
_symmetry.space_group_name_H-M   'P 1'
#
loop_
_entity.id
_entity.type
_entity.pdbx_description
1 polymer ?
#
loop_
_entity_poly.entity_id
_entity_poly.type
_entity_poly.pdbx_seq_one_letter_code
_entity_poly.pdbx_strand_id
1 'polypeptide(L)'
;TLIPTLVTYNLGGLESNIVFNTGNIKSIPTIIFRFFSFASYEIPRFIGYDTPSRISYLMDQPWVIPVVLFLLLVGFFQAGYFIYSLFVRKGTYEWNKVRMFTVYTLLLICISFLFSISNPGSHTFYLSFPIAIWYSFHTYGKLFTYRIKKLVVVFLISGILFQLSLFVNRFHEESLFAHRTQVVKAISAMDYTFVGTRRESKLLQERKEEIWKEKKQTGSLTYYADLEVKDPYFREQNIVNNIAYKGKYSCKVDSIQPFGATFVTRMKSSEMPTQVTLSFYVKANGIEDFILVYEVRNTENSIWKSMDLKEKYIPGQEWRFIKLEFELPEITEDETEVAMYFWMKNKSGAVLYVDDLELGFKY
;
A
#
# COMPACT_ATOMS: atom_id res chain seq x y z
N THR A 1 -7.73 -30.57 -4.15
CA THR A 1 -6.54 -29.94 -3.54
C THR A 1 -6.23 -30.47 -2.15
N LEU A 2 -7.20 -30.78 -1.28
CA LEU A 2 -6.91 -31.28 0.08
C LEU A 2 -6.22 -32.65 0.14
N ILE A 3 -6.65 -33.62 -0.67
CA ILE A 3 -6.13 -35.01 -0.62
C ILE A 3 -4.65 -35.09 -1.06
N PRO A 4 -4.21 -34.48 -2.19
CA PRO A 4 -2.79 -34.47 -2.56
C PRO A 4 -1.93 -33.81 -1.48
N THR A 5 -2.35 -32.68 -0.92
CA THR A 5 -1.59 -31.98 0.13
C THR A 5 -1.47 -32.82 1.40
N LEU A 6 -2.52 -33.55 1.80
CA LEU A 6 -2.47 -34.45 2.95
C LEU A 6 -1.50 -35.62 2.73
N VAL A 7 -1.48 -36.17 1.52
CA VAL A 7 -0.61 -37.28 1.14
C VAL A 7 0.86 -36.82 1.04
N THR A 8 1.12 -35.61 0.55
CA THR A 8 2.49 -35.09 0.37
C THR A 8 3.10 -34.50 1.63
N TYR A 9 2.31 -33.84 2.49
CA TYR A 9 2.83 -33.11 3.66
C TYR A 9 2.53 -33.77 5.02
N ASN A 10 1.80 -34.88 5.03
CA ASN A 10 1.36 -35.59 6.24
C ASN A 10 0.53 -34.70 7.21
N LEU A 11 0.00 -35.26 8.30
CA LEU A 11 -0.78 -34.49 9.30
C LEU A 11 0.04 -33.40 10.03
N GLY A 12 1.38 -33.42 9.92
CA GLY A 12 2.33 -32.63 10.71
C GLY A 12 2.35 -31.11 10.47
N GLY A 13 1.51 -30.58 9.58
CA GLY A 13 1.35 -29.14 9.36
C GLY A 13 -0.01 -28.56 9.82
N LEU A 14 -1.00 -29.41 10.11
CA LEU A 14 -2.35 -28.98 10.47
C LEU A 14 -2.42 -28.44 11.91
N GLU A 15 -1.65 -29.03 12.83
CA GLU A 15 -1.61 -28.62 14.24
C GLU A 15 -1.15 -27.17 14.42
N SER A 16 -0.23 -26.69 13.57
CA SER A 16 0.25 -25.31 13.61
C SER A 16 -0.82 -24.26 13.29
N ASN A 17 -1.91 -24.66 12.63
CA ASN A 17 -3.00 -23.76 12.22
C ASN A 17 -4.24 -23.87 13.12
N ILE A 18 -4.33 -24.91 13.95
CA ILE A 18 -5.44 -25.14 14.88
C ILE A 18 -4.94 -24.80 16.28
N VAL A 19 -5.07 -23.52 16.65
CA VAL A 19 -4.65 -23.02 17.95
C VAL A 19 -5.87 -22.49 18.68
N PHE A 20 -6.14 -23.02 19.88
CA PHE A 20 -7.18 -22.46 20.74
C PHE A 20 -6.75 -21.08 21.23
N ASN A 21 -7.38 -20.04 20.68
CA ASN A 21 -7.06 -18.64 20.94
C ASN A 21 -8.22 -17.97 21.68
N THR A 22 -8.07 -17.83 23.00
CA THR A 22 -9.05 -17.16 23.86
C THR A 22 -9.20 -15.66 23.57
N GLY A 23 -8.19 -15.03 22.95
CA GLY A 23 -8.26 -13.66 22.46
C GLY A 23 -9.38 -13.45 21.43
N ASN A 24 -9.70 -14.49 20.64
CA ASN A 24 -10.74 -14.43 19.62
C ASN A 24 -12.16 -14.37 20.20
N ILE A 25 -12.35 -14.59 21.51
CA ILE A 25 -13.63 -14.35 22.18
C ILE A 25 -14.05 -12.88 22.03
N LYS A 26 -13.10 -11.95 22.07
CA LYS A 26 -13.35 -10.50 21.86
C LYS A 26 -13.81 -10.19 20.43
N SER A 27 -13.58 -11.11 19.49
CA SER A 27 -13.96 -10.97 18.09
C SER A 27 -15.40 -11.43 17.79
N ILE A 28 -16.12 -12.01 18.77
CA ILE A 28 -17.51 -12.48 18.60
C ILE A 28 -18.45 -11.36 18.11
N PRO A 29 -18.45 -10.14 18.69
CA PRO A 29 -19.28 -9.05 18.17
C PRO A 29 -18.94 -8.74 16.70
N THR A 30 -17.65 -8.70 16.37
CA THR A 30 -17.15 -8.48 15.00
C THR A 30 -17.65 -9.56 14.04
N ILE A 31 -17.66 -10.83 14.45
CA ILE A 31 -18.19 -11.96 13.67
C ILE A 31 -19.69 -11.75 13.37
N ILE A 32 -20.47 -11.37 14.38
CA ILE A 32 -21.92 -11.16 14.23
C ILE A 32 -22.20 -10.00 13.27
N PHE A 33 -21.52 -8.86 13.46
CA PHE A 33 -21.68 -7.72 12.56
C PHE A 33 -21.25 -8.04 11.13
N ARG A 34 -20.15 -8.76 10.93
CA ARG A 34 -19.70 -9.17 9.59
C ARG A 34 -20.64 -10.16 8.93
N PHE A 35 -21.19 -11.13 9.67
CA PHE A 35 -22.19 -12.04 9.14
C PHE A 35 -23.42 -11.27 8.63
N PHE A 36 -23.96 -10.35 9.44
CA PHE A 36 -25.13 -9.57 9.05
C PHE A 36 -24.84 -8.50 7.99
N SER A 37 -23.57 -8.06 7.87
CA SER A 37 -23.15 -7.08 6.87
C SER A 37 -23.40 -7.54 5.43
N PHE A 38 -23.45 -8.85 5.17
CA PHE A 38 -23.77 -9.39 3.86
C PHE A 38 -25.18 -9.08 3.39
N ALA A 39 -26.11 -8.91 4.31
CA ALA A 39 -27.49 -8.59 4.03
C ALA A 39 -27.81 -7.12 4.32
N SER A 40 -26.78 -6.28 4.52
CA SER A 40 -26.91 -4.84 4.72
C SER A 40 -25.89 -4.07 3.87
N TYR A 41 -25.96 -2.74 3.92
CA TYR A 41 -24.96 -1.91 3.26
C TYR A 41 -23.65 -1.85 4.06
N GLU A 42 -22.64 -2.61 3.65
CA GLU A 42 -21.27 -2.60 4.24
C GLU A 42 -20.36 -1.57 3.53
N ILE A 43 -20.69 -0.28 3.62
CA ILE A 43 -19.98 0.78 2.87
C ILE A 43 -18.46 0.82 3.11
N PRO A 44 -17.95 0.80 4.37
CA PRO A 44 -16.51 0.97 4.64
C PRO A 44 -15.62 -0.07 3.96
N ARG A 45 -16.13 -1.29 3.73
CA ARG A 45 -15.41 -2.35 3.04
C ARG A 45 -15.15 -2.03 1.57
N PHE A 46 -16.10 -1.37 0.91
CA PHE A 46 -16.05 -1.16 -0.52
C PHE A 46 -15.31 0.12 -0.91
N ILE A 47 -15.25 1.14 -0.04
CA ILE A 47 -14.59 2.41 -0.34
C ILE A 47 -13.08 2.41 -0.04
N GLY A 48 -12.58 1.54 0.84
CA GLY A 48 -11.14 1.48 1.12
C GLY A 48 -10.76 0.53 2.25
N TYR A 49 -9.51 0.04 2.21
CA TYR A 49 -8.98 -0.88 3.22
C TYR A 49 -8.78 -0.21 4.58
N ASP A 50 -8.26 1.01 4.58
CA ASP A 50 -7.93 1.80 5.77
C ASP A 50 -8.59 3.19 5.77
N THR A 51 -8.46 3.93 6.87
CA THR A 51 -9.06 5.26 7.01
C THR A 51 -8.53 6.26 5.96
N PRO A 52 -7.22 6.35 5.68
CA PRO A 52 -6.70 7.22 4.62
C PRO A 52 -7.30 6.94 3.24
N SER A 53 -7.34 5.66 2.80
CA SER A 53 -7.91 5.31 1.48
C SER A 53 -9.38 5.67 1.39
N ARG A 54 -10.13 5.48 2.48
CA ARG A 54 -11.54 5.87 2.57
C ARG A 54 -11.74 7.37 2.45
N ILE A 55 -10.87 8.16 3.07
CA ILE A 55 -10.91 9.62 2.98
C ILE A 55 -10.55 10.04 1.56
N SER A 56 -9.50 9.47 0.96
CA SER A 56 -9.11 9.75 -0.44
C SER A 56 -10.28 9.52 -1.38
N TYR A 57 -10.92 8.35 -1.31
CA TYR A 57 -12.09 8.02 -2.13
C TYR A 57 -13.20 9.08 -2.05
N LEU A 58 -13.48 9.59 -0.85
CA LEU A 58 -14.50 10.62 -0.64
C LEU A 58 -14.07 12.01 -1.14
N MET A 59 -12.78 12.32 -1.08
CA MET A 59 -12.21 13.56 -1.63
C MET A 59 -12.17 13.54 -3.15
N ASP A 60 -11.93 12.37 -3.76
CA ASP A 60 -11.91 12.18 -5.21
C ASP A 60 -13.33 12.24 -5.80
N GLN A 61 -14.36 11.87 -5.02
CA GLN A 61 -15.76 11.88 -5.44
C GLN A 61 -16.70 12.55 -4.41
N PRO A 62 -16.61 13.87 -4.17
CA PRO A 62 -17.37 14.55 -3.10
C PRO A 62 -18.89 14.47 -3.26
N TRP A 63 -19.39 14.35 -4.50
CA TRP A 63 -20.82 14.21 -4.80
C TRP A 63 -21.44 12.94 -4.19
N VAL A 64 -20.63 11.94 -3.86
CA VAL A 64 -21.07 10.64 -3.32
C VAL A 64 -21.23 10.70 -1.78
N ILE A 65 -20.58 11.66 -1.11
CA ILE A 65 -20.61 11.81 0.35
C ILE A 65 -22.02 11.69 0.96
N PRO A 66 -23.06 12.42 0.49
CA PRO A 66 -24.40 12.30 1.07
C PRO A 66 -24.97 10.88 0.91
N VAL A 67 -24.69 10.21 -0.21
CA VAL A 67 -25.13 8.83 -0.48
C VAL A 67 -24.40 7.85 0.45
N VAL A 68 -23.09 8.00 0.62
CA VAL A 68 -22.28 7.17 1.52
C VAL A 68 -22.74 7.32 2.97
N LEU A 69 -22.92 8.54 3.46
CA LEU A 69 -23.38 8.77 4.84
C LEU A 69 -24.77 8.17 5.07
N PHE A 70 -25.68 8.35 4.11
CA PHE A 70 -27.01 7.77 4.18
C PHE A 70 -26.96 6.23 4.22
N LEU A 71 -26.25 5.60 3.29
CA LEU A 71 -26.15 4.14 3.23
C LEU A 71 -25.40 3.56 4.43
N LEU A 72 -24.41 4.26 4.97
CA LEU A 72 -23.70 3.86 6.20
C LEU A 72 -24.69 3.77 7.38
N LEU A 73 -25.49 4.82 7.59
CA LEU A 73 -26.51 4.82 8.63
C LEU A 73 -27.52 3.69 8.42
N VAL A 74 -28.04 3.54 7.20
CA VAL A 74 -28.98 2.47 6.85
C VAL A 74 -28.37 1.09 7.12
N GLY A 75 -27.10 0.87 6.75
CA GLY A 75 -26.38 -0.38 6.98
C GLY A 75 -26.29 -0.75 8.47
N PHE A 76 -25.97 0.22 9.33
CA PHE A 76 -25.97 0.03 10.78
C PHE A 76 -27.37 -0.27 11.33
N PHE A 77 -28.40 0.44 10.88
CA PHE A 77 -29.78 0.17 11.28
C PHE A 77 -30.24 -1.23 10.84
N GLN A 78 -29.90 -1.66 9.62
CA GLN A 78 -30.22 -3.00 9.13
C GLN A 78 -29.55 -4.08 9.97
N ALA A 79 -28.24 -3.99 10.20
CA ALA A 79 -27.51 -4.95 11.02
C ALA A 79 -28.05 -4.98 12.46
N GLY A 80 -28.30 -3.81 13.06
CA GLY A 80 -28.91 -3.70 14.39
C GLY A 80 -30.30 -4.32 14.44
N TYR A 81 -31.14 -4.10 13.42
CA TYR A 81 -32.47 -4.69 13.33
C TYR A 81 -32.45 -6.21 13.18
N PHE A 82 -31.49 -6.76 12.45
CA PHE A 82 -31.29 -8.21 12.36
C PHE A 82 -30.92 -8.81 13.72
N ILE A 83 -29.96 -8.20 14.43
CA ILE A 83 -29.54 -8.63 15.76
C ILE A 83 -30.72 -8.53 16.74
N TYR A 84 -31.44 -7.41 16.75
CA TYR A 84 -32.63 -7.21 17.58
C TYR A 84 -33.70 -8.29 17.30
N SER A 85 -33.91 -8.63 16.03
CA SER A 85 -34.90 -9.62 15.61
C SER A 85 -34.56 -11.03 16.11
N LEU A 86 -33.29 -11.38 16.33
CA LEU A 86 -32.91 -12.67 16.93
C LEU A 86 -33.53 -12.86 18.32
N PHE A 87 -33.50 -11.81 19.16
CA PHE A 87 -33.86 -11.94 20.57
C PHE A 87 -35.32 -11.60 20.85
N VAL A 88 -35.85 -10.57 20.19
CA VAL A 88 -37.14 -9.99 20.60
C VAL A 88 -38.31 -10.57 19.80
N ARG A 89 -38.07 -11.02 18.56
CA ARG A 89 -39.15 -11.46 17.69
C ARG A 89 -39.68 -12.83 18.09
N LYS A 90 -40.87 -12.84 18.68
CA LYS A 90 -41.76 -14.02 18.73
C LYS A 90 -42.34 -14.24 17.33
N GLY A 91 -42.27 -15.46 16.81
CA GLY A 91 -42.69 -15.72 15.44
C GLY A 91 -43.32 -17.09 15.23
N THR A 92 -43.71 -17.30 13.97
CA THR A 92 -44.28 -18.54 13.47
C THR A 92 -43.28 -19.69 13.59
N TYR A 93 -43.78 -20.92 13.44
CA TYR A 93 -42.93 -22.12 13.41
C TYR A 93 -41.79 -22.01 12.38
N GLU A 94 -42.07 -21.48 11.19
CA GLU A 94 -41.07 -21.22 10.15
C GLU A 94 -40.02 -20.20 10.57
N TRP A 95 -40.42 -19.09 11.19
CA TRP A 95 -39.48 -18.09 11.71
C TRP A 95 -38.52 -18.70 12.72
N ASN A 96 -39.03 -19.54 13.63
CA ASN A 96 -38.20 -20.20 14.63
C ASN A 96 -37.14 -21.10 13.98
N LYS A 97 -37.48 -21.82 12.90
CA LYS A 97 -36.49 -22.61 12.14
C LYS A 97 -35.39 -21.74 11.53
N VAL A 98 -35.76 -20.67 10.82
CA VAL A 98 -34.82 -19.73 10.20
C VAL A 98 -33.90 -19.10 11.25
N ARG A 99 -34.50 -18.65 12.37
CA ARG A 99 -33.78 -18.06 13.50
C ARG A 99 -32.78 -19.06 14.10
N MET A 100 -33.23 -20.27 14.44
CA MET A 100 -32.35 -21.27 15.04
C MET A 100 -31.23 -21.68 14.09
N PHE A 101 -31.53 -21.88 12.80
CA PHE A 101 -30.51 -22.20 11.80
C PHE A 101 -29.44 -21.10 11.69
N THR A 102 -29.86 -19.83 11.75
CA THR A 102 -28.95 -18.67 11.75
C THR A 102 -28.11 -18.64 13.02
N VAL A 103 -28.71 -18.89 14.20
CA VAL A 103 -27.99 -18.95 15.48
C VAL A 103 -26.96 -20.09 15.49
N TYR A 104 -27.33 -21.29 15.02
CA TYR A 104 -26.38 -22.41 14.93
C TYR A 104 -25.24 -22.12 13.96
N THR A 105 -25.53 -21.46 12.84
CA THR A 105 -24.49 -21.02 11.88
C THR A 105 -23.53 -20.04 12.54
N LEU A 106 -24.05 -19.01 13.22
CA LEU A 106 -23.22 -18.04 13.95
C LEU A 106 -22.39 -18.71 15.05
N LEU A 107 -22.99 -19.63 15.81
CA LEU A 107 -22.30 -20.39 16.85
C LEU A 107 -21.17 -21.25 16.27
N LEU A 108 -21.41 -21.94 15.16
CA LEU A 108 -20.40 -22.74 14.46
C LEU A 108 -19.24 -21.88 13.95
N ILE A 109 -19.55 -20.70 13.39
CA ILE A 109 -18.53 -19.74 12.96
C ILE A 109 -17.72 -19.23 14.14
N CYS A 110 -18.38 -18.84 15.24
CA CYS A 110 -17.71 -18.40 16.47
C CYS A 110 -16.77 -19.50 17.01
N ILE A 111 -17.24 -20.75 17.09
CA ILE A 111 -16.42 -21.88 17.53
C ILE A 111 -15.23 -22.07 16.59
N SER A 112 -15.43 -21.99 15.28
CA SER A 112 -14.36 -22.12 14.29
C SER A 112 -13.28 -21.05 14.45
N PHE A 113 -13.67 -19.80 14.78
CA PHE A 113 -12.72 -18.73 15.05
C PHE A 113 -11.98 -18.90 16.40
N LEU A 114 -12.52 -19.61 17.38
CA LEU A 114 -11.76 -19.93 18.60
C LEU A 114 -10.52 -20.79 18.30
N PHE A 115 -10.51 -21.52 17.19
CA PHE A 115 -9.38 -22.36 16.78
C PHE A 115 -8.56 -21.77 15.63
N SER A 116 -8.82 -20.51 15.23
CA SER A 116 -8.13 -19.88 14.10
C SER A 116 -7.04 -18.91 14.56
N ILE A 117 -5.89 -18.96 13.86
CA ILE A 117 -4.81 -17.97 13.99
C ILE A 117 -5.10 -16.65 13.27
N SER A 118 -6.14 -16.62 12.41
CA SER A 118 -6.47 -15.46 11.59
C SER A 118 -7.61 -14.64 12.18
N ASN A 119 -7.51 -13.32 12.07
CA ASN A 119 -8.61 -12.42 12.39
C ASN A 119 -9.80 -12.63 11.43
N PRO A 120 -11.04 -12.41 11.90
CA PRO A 120 -12.24 -12.62 11.09
C PRO A 120 -12.34 -11.59 9.96
N GLY A 121 -11.73 -11.85 8.80
CA GLY A 121 -11.87 -11.01 7.60
C GLY A 121 -13.22 -11.20 6.90
N SER A 122 -13.82 -10.18 6.28
CA SER A 122 -15.18 -10.30 5.72
C SER A 122 -15.28 -11.33 4.57
N HIS A 123 -14.15 -11.67 3.93
CA HIS A 123 -14.08 -12.71 2.89
C HIS A 123 -14.19 -14.14 3.44
N THR A 124 -13.89 -14.39 4.71
CA THR A 124 -13.97 -15.76 5.28
C THR A 124 -15.41 -16.21 5.48
N PHE A 125 -16.35 -15.26 5.46
CA PHE A 125 -17.76 -15.53 5.71
C PHE A 125 -18.56 -15.77 4.40
N TYR A 126 -17.94 -15.76 3.21
CA TYR A 126 -18.67 -15.88 1.94
C TYR A 126 -19.56 -17.13 1.85
N LEU A 127 -19.15 -18.26 2.45
CA LEU A 127 -19.98 -19.48 2.49
C LEU A 127 -21.29 -19.28 3.26
N SER A 128 -21.30 -18.35 4.22
CA SER A 128 -22.46 -18.04 5.05
C SER A 128 -23.38 -16.96 4.44
N PHE A 129 -22.98 -16.35 3.31
CA PHE A 129 -23.75 -15.32 2.61
C PHE A 129 -25.21 -15.71 2.32
N PRO A 130 -25.50 -16.91 1.74
CA PRO A 130 -26.89 -17.29 1.45
C PRO A 130 -27.77 -17.33 2.71
N ILE A 131 -27.18 -17.68 3.85
CA ILE A 131 -27.87 -17.80 5.13
C ILE A 131 -28.23 -16.42 5.66
N ALA A 132 -27.30 -15.46 5.60
CA ALA A 132 -27.54 -14.08 5.98
C ALA A 132 -28.67 -13.43 5.14
N ILE A 133 -28.65 -13.65 3.82
CA ILE A 133 -29.70 -13.16 2.91
C ILE A 133 -31.05 -13.83 3.18
N TRP A 134 -31.08 -15.15 3.35
CA TRP A 134 -32.31 -15.86 3.66
C TRP A 134 -32.95 -15.36 4.97
N TYR A 135 -32.13 -15.16 6.00
CA TYR A 135 -32.57 -14.57 7.27
C TYR A 135 -33.12 -13.16 7.08
N SER A 136 -32.47 -12.32 6.25
CA SER A 136 -32.90 -10.94 6.03
C SER A 136 -34.26 -10.85 5.36
N PHE A 137 -34.57 -11.72 4.38
CA PHE A 137 -35.89 -11.74 3.74
C PHE A 137 -37.02 -12.03 4.72
N HIS A 138 -36.85 -13.02 5.61
CA HIS A 138 -37.83 -13.30 6.67
C HIS A 138 -37.95 -12.15 7.68
N THR A 139 -36.88 -11.39 7.86
CA THR A 139 -36.85 -10.22 8.74
C THR A 139 -37.57 -9.04 8.11
N TYR A 140 -37.29 -8.73 6.85
CA TYR A 140 -37.91 -7.64 6.09
C TYR A 140 -39.37 -7.87 5.72
N GLY A 141 -39.81 -9.12 5.55
CA GLY A 141 -41.19 -9.43 5.14
C GLY A 141 -42.27 -8.77 6.00
N LYS A 142 -42.00 -8.47 7.27
CA LYS A 142 -42.94 -7.78 8.18
C LYS A 142 -42.86 -6.25 8.12
N LEU A 143 -41.81 -5.68 7.54
CA LEU A 143 -41.59 -4.24 7.44
C LEU A 143 -42.23 -3.63 6.19
N PHE A 144 -42.72 -4.41 5.23
CA PHE A 144 -43.25 -3.89 3.96
C PHE A 144 -44.63 -3.22 4.09
N THR A 145 -44.65 -1.99 4.62
CA THR A 145 -45.79 -1.06 4.58
C THR A 145 -45.67 -0.09 3.39
N TYR A 146 -46.75 0.63 3.03
CA TYR A 146 -46.70 1.57 1.88
C TYR A 146 -45.62 2.66 2.01
N ARG A 147 -45.37 3.15 3.24
CA ARG A 147 -44.34 4.17 3.51
C ARG A 147 -42.95 3.60 3.33
N ILE A 148 -42.74 2.36 3.76
CA ILE A 148 -41.46 1.66 3.64
C ILE A 148 -41.16 1.32 2.17
N LYS A 149 -42.17 1.04 1.34
CA LYS A 149 -41.97 0.86 -0.11
C LYS A 149 -41.33 2.07 -0.79
N LYS A 150 -41.73 3.30 -0.44
CA LYS A 150 -41.10 4.52 -0.98
C LYS A 150 -39.64 4.64 -0.53
N LEU A 151 -39.35 4.34 0.74
CA LEU A 151 -37.98 4.34 1.27
C LEU A 151 -37.10 3.27 0.60
N VAL A 152 -37.63 2.11 0.27
CA VAL A 152 -36.91 1.05 -0.45
C VAL A 152 -36.42 1.55 -1.81
N VAL A 153 -37.23 2.33 -2.53
CA VAL A 153 -36.80 2.94 -3.81
C VAL A 153 -35.60 3.86 -3.59
N VAL A 154 -35.64 4.69 -2.53
CA VAL A 154 -34.51 5.56 -2.17
C VAL A 154 -33.27 4.72 -1.85
N PHE A 155 -33.39 3.65 -1.07
CA PHE A 155 -32.27 2.74 -0.76
C PHE A 155 -31.67 2.14 -2.02
N LEU A 156 -32.51 1.66 -2.95
CA LEU A 156 -32.05 1.08 -4.21
C LEU A 156 -31.34 2.10 -5.10
N ILE A 157 -31.90 3.30 -5.28
CA ILE A 157 -31.27 4.36 -6.06
C ILE A 157 -29.93 4.77 -5.44
N SER A 158 -29.88 4.98 -4.12
CA SER A 158 -28.64 5.27 -3.41
C SER A 158 -27.61 4.15 -3.59
N GLY A 159 -28.03 2.88 -3.50
CA GLY A 159 -27.17 1.73 -3.74
C GLY A 159 -26.61 1.69 -5.17
N ILE A 160 -27.42 2.00 -6.18
CA ILE A 160 -26.98 2.08 -7.58
C ILE A 160 -25.98 3.22 -7.77
N LEU A 161 -26.26 4.41 -7.24
CA LEU A 161 -25.34 5.56 -7.31
C LEU A 161 -23.98 5.24 -6.66
N PHE A 162 -24.00 4.54 -5.52
CA PHE A 162 -22.79 4.08 -4.84
C PHE A 162 -22.01 3.03 -5.65
N GLN A 163 -22.67 2.07 -6.28
CA GLN A 163 -21.97 1.10 -7.14
C GLN A 163 -21.40 1.77 -8.40
N LEU A 164 -22.12 2.74 -8.96
CA LEU A 164 -21.64 3.52 -10.09
C LEU A 164 -20.40 4.35 -9.73
N SER A 165 -20.38 4.96 -8.55
CA SER A 165 -19.22 5.74 -8.11
C SER A 165 -17.98 4.87 -7.93
N LEU A 166 -18.15 3.68 -7.34
CA LEU A 166 -17.08 2.67 -7.25
C LEU A 166 -16.58 2.23 -8.63
N PHE A 167 -17.49 1.99 -9.57
CA PHE A 167 -17.14 1.64 -10.93
C PHE A 167 -16.31 2.74 -11.58
N VAL A 168 -16.75 4.00 -11.53
CA VAL A 168 -16.03 5.14 -12.13
C VAL A 168 -14.63 5.30 -11.54
N ASN A 169 -14.48 5.18 -10.22
CA ASN A 169 -13.20 5.31 -9.55
C ASN A 169 -12.24 4.16 -9.93
N ARG A 170 -12.71 2.91 -9.89
CA ARG A 170 -11.86 1.73 -10.11
C ARG A 170 -11.64 1.35 -11.56
N PHE A 171 -12.52 1.76 -12.47
CA PHE A 171 -12.45 1.33 -13.87
C PHE A 171 -11.15 1.76 -14.55
N HIS A 172 -10.63 2.93 -14.21
CA HIS A 172 -9.38 3.42 -14.80
C HIS A 172 -8.13 2.98 -14.04
N GLU A 173 -8.21 2.78 -12.72
CA GLU A 173 -7.04 2.48 -11.89
C GLU A 173 -6.81 0.97 -11.70
N GLU A 174 -7.87 0.19 -11.48
CA GLU A 174 -7.77 -1.22 -11.06
C GLU A 174 -8.23 -2.21 -12.14
N SER A 175 -8.89 -1.75 -13.22
CA SER A 175 -9.47 -2.65 -14.22
C SER A 175 -8.40 -3.31 -15.10
N LEU A 176 -8.32 -4.64 -14.99
CA LEU A 176 -7.51 -5.48 -15.90
C LEU A 176 -7.96 -5.37 -17.37
N PHE A 177 -9.22 -4.98 -17.61
CA PHE A 177 -9.74 -4.77 -18.97
C PHE A 177 -9.29 -3.43 -19.55
N ALA A 178 -9.25 -2.37 -18.73
CA ALA A 178 -8.70 -1.08 -19.15
C ALA A 178 -7.19 -1.19 -19.42
N HIS A 179 -6.49 -1.95 -18.58
CA HIS A 179 -5.04 -2.22 -18.71
C HIS A 179 -4.70 -3.50 -19.47
N ARG A 180 -5.56 -3.92 -20.42
CA ARG A 180 -5.40 -5.19 -21.16
C ARG A 180 -4.02 -5.31 -21.81
N THR A 181 -3.44 -4.22 -22.29
CA THR A 181 -2.10 -4.21 -22.89
C THR A 181 -1.02 -4.65 -21.91
N GLN A 182 -1.09 -4.22 -20.64
CA GLN A 182 -0.16 -4.64 -19.58
C GLN A 182 -0.36 -6.13 -19.25
N VAL A 183 -1.60 -6.61 -19.19
CA VAL A 183 -1.91 -8.03 -18.95
C VAL A 183 -1.38 -8.92 -20.08
N VAL A 184 -1.58 -8.51 -21.34
CA VAL A 184 -1.03 -9.24 -22.50
C VAL A 184 0.49 -9.25 -22.45
N LYS A 185 1.12 -8.13 -22.09
CA LYS A 185 2.56 -8.05 -21.91
C LYS A 185 3.05 -9.03 -20.83
N ALA A 186 2.36 -9.07 -19.68
CA ALA A 186 2.66 -9.99 -18.59
C ALA A 186 2.59 -11.47 -19.04
N ILE A 187 1.54 -11.83 -19.78
CA ILE A 187 1.36 -13.20 -20.30
C ILE A 187 2.46 -13.53 -21.31
N SER A 188 2.73 -12.63 -22.26
CA SER A 188 3.74 -12.84 -23.30
C SER A 188 5.16 -12.98 -22.74
N ALA A 189 5.48 -12.22 -21.68
CA ALA A 189 6.77 -12.26 -21.00
C ALA A 189 6.85 -13.36 -19.92
N MET A 190 5.75 -14.06 -19.64
CA MET A 190 5.60 -14.96 -18.49
C MET A 190 6.01 -14.32 -17.16
N ASP A 191 5.86 -13.00 -17.05
CA ASP A 191 6.27 -12.21 -15.88
C ASP A 191 5.03 -11.51 -15.30
N TYR A 192 4.58 -11.99 -14.14
CA TYR A 192 3.41 -11.43 -13.45
C TYR A 192 3.69 -10.05 -12.84
N THR A 193 4.94 -9.61 -12.73
CA THR A 193 5.26 -8.32 -12.09
C THR A 193 4.77 -7.11 -12.89
N PHE A 194 4.49 -7.28 -14.19
CA PHE A 194 3.82 -6.28 -15.03
C PHE A 194 2.39 -5.93 -14.58
N VAL A 195 1.72 -6.81 -13.84
CA VAL A 195 0.36 -6.59 -13.30
C VAL A 195 0.34 -6.46 -11.78
N GLY A 196 1.53 -6.40 -11.15
CA GLY A 196 1.70 -6.29 -9.71
C GLY A 196 2.10 -7.59 -9.02
N THR A 197 2.59 -7.49 -7.79
CA THR A 197 3.03 -8.61 -6.97
C THR A 197 1.94 -9.02 -5.97
N ARG A 198 1.65 -10.32 -5.86
CA ARG A 198 0.55 -10.85 -4.99
C ARG A 198 0.80 -10.65 -3.49
N ARG A 199 2.07 -10.62 -3.09
CA ARG A 199 2.58 -10.31 -1.76
C ARG A 199 3.86 -9.54 -1.98
N GLU A 200 4.12 -8.50 -1.18
CA GLU A 200 5.48 -7.98 -1.09
C GLU A 200 6.40 -9.17 -0.80
N SER A 201 7.42 -9.34 -1.63
CA SER A 201 8.34 -10.45 -1.41
C SER A 201 8.95 -10.28 -0.02
N LYS A 202 9.21 -11.38 0.68
CA LYS A 202 9.87 -11.33 2.00
C LYS A 202 11.16 -10.51 1.92
N LEU A 203 11.84 -10.56 0.78
CA LEU A 203 13.02 -9.78 0.40
C LEU A 203 12.74 -8.27 0.31
N LEU A 204 11.59 -7.84 -0.25
CA LEU A 204 11.15 -6.44 -0.26
C LEU A 204 10.73 -5.97 1.14
N GLN A 205 10.16 -6.86 1.94
CA GLN A 205 9.71 -6.56 3.30
C GLN A 205 10.90 -6.42 4.26
N GLU A 206 11.84 -7.37 4.20
CA GLU A 206 13.13 -7.34 4.91
C GLU A 206 13.98 -6.15 4.43
N ARG A 207 13.99 -5.83 3.13
CA ARG A 207 14.66 -4.62 2.62
C ARG A 207 14.01 -3.33 3.09
N LYS A 208 12.69 -3.23 3.11
CA LYS A 208 12.01 -2.07 3.72
C LYS A 208 12.44 -1.94 5.18
N GLU A 209 12.39 -3.02 5.96
CA GLU A 209 12.85 -3.02 7.36
C GLU A 209 14.35 -2.68 7.52
N GLU A 210 15.20 -3.02 6.55
CA GLU A 210 16.62 -2.61 6.51
C GLU A 210 16.80 -1.14 6.11
N ILE A 211 16.01 -0.62 5.17
CA ILE A 211 15.96 0.80 4.78
C ILE A 211 15.49 1.67 5.96
N TRP A 212 14.57 1.17 6.80
CA TRP A 212 14.09 1.87 8.00
C TRP A 212 14.98 1.72 9.24
N LYS A 213 16.00 0.85 9.19
CA LYS A 213 17.04 0.83 10.23
C LYS A 213 18.02 1.96 9.91
N GLU A 214 17.73 3.16 10.40
CA GLU A 214 18.79 4.11 10.75
C GLU A 214 19.83 3.31 11.54
N LYS A 215 20.94 2.93 10.91
CA LYS A 215 22.12 2.47 11.65
C LYS A 215 22.75 3.71 12.26
N LYS A 216 22.09 4.26 13.28
CA LYS A 216 22.73 5.13 14.28
C LYS A 216 23.74 4.27 15.03
N GLN A 217 24.89 4.06 14.42
CA GLN A 217 26.09 3.80 15.20
C GLN A 217 26.45 5.12 15.87
N THR A 218 26.84 5.09 17.14
CA THR A 218 27.18 6.28 17.91
C THR A 218 28.18 7.15 17.15
N GLY A 219 27.75 8.30 16.62
CA GLY A 219 28.59 9.22 15.83
C GLY A 219 28.47 9.14 14.29
N SER A 220 27.62 8.28 13.72
CA SER A 220 27.39 8.23 12.26
C SER A 220 25.97 7.83 11.87
N LEU A 221 25.47 8.40 10.77
CA LEU A 221 24.16 8.11 10.18
C LEU A 221 24.32 7.81 8.69
N THR A 222 23.77 6.69 8.21
CA THR A 222 23.86 6.30 6.79
C THR A 222 22.49 6.05 6.21
N TYR A 223 22.24 6.62 5.02
CA TYR A 223 21.09 6.40 4.16
C TYR A 223 21.47 5.55 2.96
N TYR A 224 20.56 4.70 2.49
CA TYR A 224 20.79 3.83 1.34
C TYR A 224 19.57 3.83 0.41
N ALA A 225 19.81 3.91 -0.90
CA ALA A 225 18.79 3.84 -1.93
C ALA A 225 19.25 2.96 -3.11
N ASP A 226 18.67 1.77 -3.22
CA ASP A 226 18.83 0.86 -4.35
C ASP A 226 17.81 1.11 -5.49
N LEU A 227 16.95 2.13 -5.33
CA LEU A 227 15.94 2.56 -6.32
C LEU A 227 14.89 1.49 -6.67
N GLU A 228 14.84 0.38 -5.94
CA GLU A 228 13.84 -0.67 -6.11
C GLU A 228 12.50 -0.31 -5.46
N VAL A 229 12.55 0.59 -4.47
CA VAL A 229 11.41 1.01 -3.65
C VAL A 229 11.53 2.50 -3.35
N LYS A 230 10.38 3.17 -3.34
CA LYS A 230 10.27 4.59 -2.97
C LYS A 230 10.83 4.87 -1.58
N ASP A 231 11.87 5.70 -1.55
CA ASP A 231 12.55 6.16 -0.35
C ASP A 231 12.05 7.57 0.04
N PRO A 232 11.81 7.85 1.33
CA PRO A 232 11.31 9.16 1.77
C PRO A 232 12.35 10.30 1.66
N TYR A 233 13.64 9.98 1.65
CA TYR A 233 14.75 10.94 1.57
C TYR A 233 15.29 11.08 0.16
N PHE A 234 15.17 10.05 -0.69
CA PHE A 234 15.51 10.13 -2.10
C PHE A 234 14.28 10.38 -2.99
N ARG A 235 14.20 11.58 -3.55
CA ARG A 235 13.25 11.89 -4.62
C ARG A 235 13.69 11.19 -5.90
N GLU A 236 12.95 10.16 -6.26
CA GLU A 236 13.09 9.43 -7.51
C GLU A 236 12.84 10.35 -8.71
N GLN A 237 13.85 10.51 -9.57
CA GLN A 237 13.74 11.17 -10.87
C GLN A 237 14.28 10.22 -11.93
N ASN A 238 13.54 10.07 -13.03
CA ASN A 238 13.92 9.26 -14.19
C ASN A 238 14.37 7.83 -13.87
N ILE A 239 13.60 7.11 -13.05
CA ILE A 239 13.87 5.71 -12.75
C ILE A 239 13.52 4.84 -13.97
N VAL A 240 14.49 4.07 -14.45
CA VAL A 240 14.36 3.19 -15.62
C VAL A 240 14.61 1.74 -15.23
N ASN A 241 14.11 0.80 -16.04
CA ASN A 241 14.18 -0.64 -15.74
C ASN A 241 14.86 -1.49 -16.83
N ASN A 242 15.49 -0.83 -17.80
CA ASN A 242 16.19 -1.49 -18.91
C ASN A 242 17.67 -1.75 -18.59
N ILE A 243 18.21 -1.10 -17.56
CA ILE A 243 19.59 -1.25 -17.10
C ILE A 243 19.65 -0.94 -15.60
N ALA A 244 20.40 -1.75 -14.86
CA ALA A 244 20.67 -1.58 -13.43
C ALA A 244 22.04 -2.19 -13.11
N TYR A 245 22.68 -1.74 -12.04
CA TYR A 245 23.86 -2.40 -11.48
C TYR A 245 23.40 -3.65 -10.73
N LYS A 246 22.36 -3.50 -9.91
CA LYS A 246 21.79 -4.55 -9.09
C LYS A 246 20.28 -4.38 -9.04
N GLY A 247 19.55 -5.48 -9.13
CA GLY A 247 18.09 -5.42 -9.15
C GLY A 247 17.54 -5.11 -10.55
N LYS A 248 16.44 -4.36 -10.59
CA LYS A 248 15.68 -4.04 -11.81
C LYS A 248 15.77 -2.57 -12.19
N TYR A 249 16.00 -1.66 -11.26
CA TYR A 249 15.87 -0.22 -11.50
C TYR A 249 17.19 0.53 -11.36
N SER A 250 17.34 1.62 -12.11
CA SER A 250 18.40 2.62 -11.88
C SER A 250 17.92 4.01 -12.26
N CYS A 251 18.63 5.03 -11.79
CA CYS A 251 18.36 6.42 -12.13
C CYS A 251 19.09 6.80 -13.41
N LYS A 252 18.36 7.29 -14.43
CA LYS A 252 18.94 7.79 -15.67
C LYS A 252 19.05 9.32 -15.68
N VAL A 253 20.16 9.88 -16.14
CA VAL A 253 20.31 11.32 -16.39
C VAL A 253 20.73 11.53 -17.84
N ASP A 254 20.03 12.40 -18.56
CA ASP A 254 20.30 12.71 -19.97
C ASP A 254 19.81 14.12 -20.35
N SER A 255 19.95 14.50 -21.62
CA SER A 255 19.55 15.85 -22.10
C SER A 255 18.05 16.15 -21.99
N ILE A 256 17.20 15.13 -21.86
CA ILE A 256 15.75 15.27 -21.70
C ILE A 256 15.39 15.42 -20.22
N GLN A 257 16.02 14.61 -19.37
CA GLN A 257 15.88 14.65 -17.92
C GLN A 257 17.26 14.90 -17.30
N PRO A 258 17.67 16.18 -17.19
CA PRO A 258 19.03 16.55 -16.82
C PRO A 258 19.31 16.44 -15.31
N PHE A 259 18.31 16.10 -14.50
CA PHE A 259 18.42 15.93 -13.06
C PHE A 259 18.14 14.47 -12.68
N GLY A 260 18.96 13.93 -11.80
CA GLY A 260 18.84 12.55 -11.29
C GLY A 260 18.22 12.45 -9.91
N ALA A 261 18.31 11.26 -9.32
CA ALA A 261 17.88 10.96 -7.97
C ALA A 261 18.45 12.01 -7.00
N THR A 262 17.54 12.60 -6.21
CA THR A 262 17.86 13.73 -5.34
C THR A 262 17.64 13.32 -3.89
N PHE A 263 18.70 13.25 -3.10
CA PHE A 263 18.58 13.18 -1.64
C PHE A 263 18.16 14.55 -1.11
N VAL A 264 17.21 14.60 -0.18
CA VAL A 264 16.81 15.82 0.53
C VAL A 264 16.57 15.49 2.01
N THR A 265 17.18 16.26 2.90
CA THR A 265 16.90 16.21 4.34
C THR A 265 16.96 17.60 4.97
N ARG A 266 16.44 17.73 6.19
CA ARG A 266 16.56 18.95 7.00
C ARG A 266 17.46 18.69 8.18
N MET A 267 18.36 19.64 8.45
CA MET A 267 19.34 19.54 9.53
C MET A 267 19.26 20.75 10.45
N LYS A 268 19.61 20.53 11.72
CA LYS A 268 19.81 21.60 12.71
C LYS A 268 21.27 22.01 12.73
N SER A 269 21.53 23.26 13.09
CA SER A 269 22.89 23.78 13.26
C SER A 269 23.71 22.96 14.28
N SER A 270 23.05 22.47 15.34
CA SER A 270 23.66 21.64 16.39
C SER A 270 23.96 20.19 15.98
N GLU A 271 23.45 19.75 14.83
CA GLU A 271 23.56 18.38 14.33
C GLU A 271 24.29 18.38 12.99
N MET A 272 25.27 19.28 12.81
CA MET A 272 26.03 19.36 11.56
C MET A 272 27.08 18.23 11.47
N PRO A 273 27.09 17.47 10.36
CA PRO A 273 28.10 16.45 10.15
C PRO A 273 29.46 17.10 9.86
N THR A 274 30.51 16.56 10.48
CA THR A 274 31.90 16.92 10.18
C THR A 274 32.37 16.39 8.83
N GLN A 275 31.77 15.30 8.34
CA GLN A 275 32.11 14.73 7.04
C GLN A 275 30.89 14.05 6.41
N VAL A 276 30.74 14.22 5.10
CA VAL A 276 29.77 13.51 4.27
C VAL A 276 30.51 12.53 3.36
N THR A 277 30.00 11.31 3.28
CA THR A 277 30.45 10.29 2.34
C THR A 277 29.30 9.92 1.42
N LEU A 278 29.48 10.02 0.11
CA LEU A 278 28.52 9.52 -0.88
C LEU A 278 29.18 8.45 -1.74
N SER A 279 28.58 7.27 -1.82
CA SER A 279 29.00 6.21 -2.74
C SER A 279 27.84 5.72 -3.60
N PHE A 280 28.17 5.32 -4.82
CA PHE A 280 27.19 4.83 -5.80
C PHE A 280 27.88 4.06 -6.92
N TYR A 281 27.10 3.28 -7.65
CA TYR A 281 27.51 2.68 -8.91
C TYR A 281 27.04 3.54 -10.07
N VAL A 282 27.92 3.73 -11.05
CA VAL A 282 27.65 4.55 -12.22
C VAL A 282 28.03 3.86 -13.52
N LYS A 283 27.24 4.10 -14.56
CA LYS A 283 27.56 3.71 -15.93
C LYS A 283 27.23 4.86 -16.88
N ALA A 284 28.20 5.32 -17.67
CA ALA A 284 28.03 6.47 -18.56
C ALA A 284 28.66 6.23 -19.93
N ASN A 285 28.09 6.85 -20.97
CA ASN A 285 28.73 6.94 -22.30
C ASN A 285 29.36 8.33 -22.58
N GLY A 286 29.49 9.17 -21.54
CA GLY A 286 30.09 10.50 -21.60
C GLY A 286 30.05 11.19 -20.24
N ILE A 287 30.89 10.75 -19.29
CA ILE A 287 30.84 11.21 -17.89
C ILE A 287 31.11 12.71 -17.70
N GLU A 288 31.81 13.33 -18.65
CA GLU A 288 32.30 14.71 -18.55
C GLU A 288 31.19 15.76 -18.49
N ASP A 289 29.99 15.40 -18.95
CA ASP A 289 28.83 16.27 -18.95
C ASP A 289 28.06 16.24 -17.62
N PHE A 290 28.43 15.34 -16.70
CA PHE A 290 27.71 15.11 -15.45
C PHE A 290 28.53 15.54 -14.24
N ILE A 291 27.84 16.24 -13.36
CA ILE A 291 28.36 16.68 -12.07
C ILE A 291 27.45 16.19 -10.94
N LEU A 292 28.04 15.99 -9.77
CA LEU A 292 27.28 15.87 -8.54
C LEU A 292 27.16 17.26 -7.93
N VAL A 293 25.95 17.66 -7.56
CA VAL A 293 25.68 18.90 -6.84
C VAL A 293 25.27 18.58 -5.43
N TYR A 294 25.80 19.32 -4.47
CA TYR A 294 25.17 19.46 -3.16
C TYR A 294 24.76 20.92 -2.96
N GLU A 295 23.57 21.10 -2.40
CA GLU A 295 22.94 22.40 -2.13
C GLU A 295 22.53 22.45 -0.67
N VAL A 296 22.86 23.56 -0.01
CA VAL A 296 22.44 23.88 1.34
C VAL A 296 21.62 25.16 1.26
N ARG A 297 20.34 25.07 1.62
CA ARG A 297 19.37 26.15 1.43
C ARG A 297 18.60 26.43 2.70
N ASN A 298 18.59 27.69 3.11
CA ASN A 298 17.71 28.22 4.15
C ASN A 298 16.65 29.15 3.53
N THR A 299 15.89 29.88 4.35
CA THR A 299 14.83 30.78 3.88
C THR A 299 15.33 31.98 3.08
N GLU A 300 16.60 32.38 3.24
CA GLU A 300 17.15 33.62 2.67
C GLU A 300 18.26 33.40 1.63
N ASN A 301 18.99 32.30 1.71
CA ASN A 301 20.20 32.01 0.93
C ASN A 301 20.24 30.54 0.46
N SER A 302 20.87 30.31 -0.69
CA SER A 302 21.22 28.97 -1.18
C SER A 302 22.70 28.94 -1.55
N ILE A 303 23.43 27.99 -0.98
CA ILE A 303 24.83 27.71 -1.27
C ILE A 303 24.88 26.35 -1.94
N TRP A 304 25.41 26.29 -3.16
CA TRP A 304 25.65 25.02 -3.85
C TRP A 304 27.11 24.89 -4.28
N LYS A 305 27.61 23.66 -4.29
CA LYS A 305 28.88 23.31 -4.96
C LYS A 305 28.66 22.10 -5.87
N SER A 306 29.47 22.04 -6.91
CA SER A 306 29.53 20.91 -7.84
C SER A 306 30.84 20.15 -7.73
N MET A 307 30.79 18.84 -7.97
CA MET A 307 31.94 17.97 -8.11
C MET A 307 31.92 17.31 -9.48
N ASP A 308 33.04 17.43 -10.20
CA ASP A 308 33.21 16.75 -11.49
C ASP A 308 33.43 15.25 -11.29
N LEU A 309 32.65 14.44 -12.00
CA LEU A 309 32.76 12.97 -11.92
C LEU A 309 33.88 12.41 -12.81
N LYS A 310 34.42 13.23 -13.72
CA LYS A 310 35.42 12.84 -14.72
C LYS A 310 36.70 12.25 -14.11
N GLU A 311 37.20 12.84 -13.03
CA GLU A 311 38.44 12.40 -12.38
C GLU A 311 38.31 11.04 -11.67
N LYS A 312 37.08 10.60 -11.43
CA LYS A 312 36.75 9.38 -10.68
C LYS A 312 36.20 8.27 -11.58
N TYR A 313 36.05 8.52 -12.87
CA TYR A 313 35.46 7.58 -13.82
C TYR A 313 36.42 7.24 -14.95
N ILE A 314 36.64 5.94 -15.16
CA ILE A 314 37.36 5.42 -16.31
C ILE A 314 36.33 4.99 -17.36
N PRO A 315 36.29 5.60 -18.55
CA PRO A 315 35.33 5.27 -19.60
C PRO A 315 35.32 3.78 -19.95
N GLY A 316 34.12 3.18 -19.99
CA GLY A 316 33.92 1.77 -20.34
C GLY A 316 32.44 1.38 -20.37
N GLN A 317 32.13 0.18 -20.87
CA GLN A 317 30.74 -0.32 -20.93
C GLN A 317 30.24 -0.94 -19.62
N GLU A 318 31.04 -0.92 -18.55
CA GLU A 318 30.75 -1.56 -17.27
C GLU A 318 30.36 -0.55 -16.19
N TRP A 319 29.64 -1.04 -15.19
CA TRP A 319 29.34 -0.28 -13.98
C TRP A 319 30.61 -0.04 -13.16
N ARG A 320 30.73 1.15 -12.58
CA ARG A 320 31.89 1.58 -11.78
C ARG A 320 31.42 2.11 -10.44
N PHE A 321 32.08 1.68 -9.38
CA PHE A 321 31.88 2.23 -8.05
C PHE A 321 32.61 3.57 -7.92
N ILE A 322 31.91 4.60 -7.46
CA ILE A 322 32.47 5.89 -7.10
C ILE A 322 32.17 6.15 -5.62
N LYS A 323 33.18 6.67 -4.90
CA LYS A 323 33.06 7.16 -3.54
C LYS A 323 33.62 8.57 -3.46
N LEU A 324 32.84 9.47 -2.87
CA LEU A 324 33.16 10.88 -2.68
C LEU A 324 33.09 11.20 -1.19
N GLU A 325 34.01 12.05 -0.74
CA GLU A 325 34.08 12.53 0.63
C GLU A 325 34.22 14.05 0.59
N PHE A 326 33.38 14.75 1.34
CA PHE A 326 33.35 16.22 1.34
C PHE A 326 32.74 16.77 2.63
N GLU A 327 32.94 18.06 2.85
CA GLU A 327 32.43 18.80 4.00
C GLU A 327 31.29 19.72 3.57
N LEU A 328 30.25 19.79 4.39
CA LEU A 328 29.18 20.77 4.21
C LEU A 328 29.64 22.13 4.76
N PRO A 329 29.19 23.26 4.18
CA PRO A 329 29.43 24.56 4.76
C PRO A 329 28.83 24.65 6.17
N GLU A 330 29.41 25.49 7.03
CA GLU A 330 28.80 25.79 8.32
C GLU A 330 27.41 26.38 8.13
N ILE A 331 26.45 25.86 8.90
CA ILE A 331 25.06 26.28 8.88
C ILE A 331 24.75 26.97 10.21
N THR A 332 24.25 28.20 10.16
CA THR A 332 23.93 29.01 11.35
C THR A 332 22.46 28.94 11.77
N GLU A 333 21.59 28.38 10.91
CA GLU A 333 20.14 28.32 11.13
C GLU A 333 19.63 26.89 11.24
N ASP A 334 18.69 26.69 12.16
CA ASP A 334 17.98 25.41 12.28
C ASP A 334 16.95 25.26 11.14
N GLU A 335 16.66 24.01 10.77
CA GLU A 335 15.77 23.63 9.65
C GLU A 335 16.33 23.94 8.25
N THR A 336 17.65 23.97 8.10
CA THR A 336 18.28 24.15 6.79
C THR A 336 18.16 22.87 5.95
N GLU A 337 17.74 23.03 4.69
CA GLU A 337 17.58 21.92 3.75
C GLU A 337 18.91 21.59 3.08
N VAL A 338 19.32 20.33 3.15
CA VAL A 338 20.49 19.79 2.44
C VAL A 338 19.99 18.87 1.34
N ALA A 339 20.35 19.19 0.10
CA ALA A 339 20.00 18.42 -1.07
C ALA A 339 21.25 17.95 -1.82
N MET A 340 21.22 16.74 -2.38
CA MET A 340 22.30 16.20 -3.21
C MET A 340 21.73 15.50 -4.43
N TYR A 341 22.21 15.82 -5.62
CA TYR A 341 21.68 15.29 -6.87
C TYR A 341 22.71 15.28 -8.01
N PHE A 342 22.45 14.43 -9.00
CA PHE A 342 23.20 14.41 -10.25
C PHE A 342 22.61 15.42 -11.23
N TRP A 343 23.48 16.16 -11.91
CA TRP A 343 23.08 17.16 -12.89
C TRP A 343 23.91 17.03 -14.17
N MET A 344 23.23 17.00 -15.32
CA MET A 344 23.84 17.17 -16.64
C MET A 344 24.01 18.65 -16.95
N LYS A 345 25.26 19.14 -16.90
CA LYS A 345 25.59 20.56 -17.08
C LYS A 345 25.43 21.00 -18.55
N ASN A 346 25.89 20.16 -19.47
CA ASN A 346 25.85 20.44 -20.91
C ASN A 346 24.94 19.44 -21.60
N LYS A 347 23.96 19.92 -22.38
CA LYS A 347 23.11 19.02 -23.16
C LYS A 347 23.92 18.40 -24.29
N SER A 348 24.08 17.08 -24.24
CA SER A 348 24.80 16.26 -25.23
C SER A 348 24.04 14.95 -25.51
N GLY A 349 24.64 14.05 -26.29
CA GLY A 349 24.15 12.68 -26.46
C GLY A 349 24.51 11.74 -25.30
N ALA A 350 25.16 12.26 -24.25
CA ALA A 350 25.59 11.46 -23.11
C ALA A 350 24.42 11.09 -22.20
N VAL A 351 24.58 9.95 -21.54
CA VAL A 351 23.64 9.34 -20.62
C VAL A 351 24.43 8.81 -19.42
N LEU A 352 23.92 9.10 -18.24
CA LEU A 352 24.39 8.59 -16.96
C LEU A 352 23.34 7.62 -16.40
N TYR A 353 23.77 6.49 -15.90
CA TYR A 353 22.97 5.62 -15.04
C TYR A 353 23.62 5.55 -13.67
N VAL A 354 22.83 5.72 -12.62
CA VAL A 354 23.26 5.68 -11.22
C VAL A 354 22.41 4.68 -10.45
N ASP A 355 23.05 3.90 -9.60
CA ASP A 355 22.40 2.83 -8.82
C ASP A 355 23.13 2.58 -7.50
N ASP A 356 22.48 1.90 -6.54
CA ASP A 356 23.02 1.52 -5.23
C ASP A 356 23.69 2.72 -4.50
N LEU A 357 22.90 3.77 -4.25
CA LEU A 357 23.33 4.99 -3.56
C LEU A 357 23.46 4.75 -2.05
N GLU A 358 24.57 5.20 -1.46
CA GLU A 358 24.81 5.18 -0.02
C GLU A 358 25.36 6.54 0.42
N LEU A 359 24.67 7.19 1.35
CA LEU A 359 25.02 8.50 1.87
C LEU A 359 25.25 8.43 3.39
N GLY A 360 26.50 8.58 3.80
CA GLY A 360 26.93 8.59 5.20
C GLY A 360 27.21 10.00 5.71
N PHE A 361 26.77 10.27 6.92
CA PHE A 361 27.06 11.45 7.73
C PHE A 361 27.86 11.02 8.94
N LYS A 362 28.99 11.68 9.17
CA LYS A 362 29.80 11.51 10.37
C LYS A 362 29.69 12.78 11.20
N TYR A 363 29.41 12.64 12.50
CA TYR A 363 29.24 13.75 13.44
C TYR A 363 30.48 13.92 14.29
#